data_AF-A0A3N7AM48-F1
#
_entry.id   AF-A0A3N7AM48-F1
#
_cell.length_a   1.000
_cell.length_b   1.000
_cell.length_c   1.000
_cell.angle_alpha   90.00
_cell.angle_beta   90.00
_cell.angle_gamma   90.00
#
_symmetry.space_group_name_H-M   'P 1'
#
loop_
_entity.id
_entity.type
_entity.pdbx_description
1 polymer ?
#
loop_
_entity_poly.entity_id
_entity_poly.type
_entity_poly.pdbx_seq_one_letter_code
_entity_poly.pdbx_strand_id
1 'polypeptide(L)'
;MIHFTPEEKSLLLAAMQYEKEIQDRSDDEELEYVEEIEEEIQRENVFISRRQIDSLIIYLGSLLDKKDQYNSGEVLALESKLDDLSNLP
;
A
#
# COMPACT_ATOMS: atom_id res chain seq x y z
N MET A 1 11.41 8.01 -8.63
CA MET A 1 10.35 8.86 -8.07
C MET A 1 9.04 8.36 -8.61
N ILE A 2 8.11 7.98 -7.74
CA ILE A 2 6.85 7.36 -8.15
C ILE A 2 5.74 8.41 -8.06
N HIS A 3 4.83 8.39 -9.03
CA HIS A 3 3.66 9.26 -9.04
C HIS A 3 2.41 8.39 -8.90
N PHE A 4 1.67 8.63 -7.83
CA PHE A 4 0.37 8.02 -7.58
C PHE A 4 -0.74 9.03 -7.82
N THR A 5 -1.81 8.61 -8.49
CA THR A 5 -3.03 9.41 -8.59
C THR A 5 -3.72 9.50 -7.22
N PRO A 6 -4.64 10.45 -7.01
CA PRO A 6 -5.41 10.54 -5.76
C PRO A 6 -6.14 9.23 -5.42
N GLU A 7 -6.68 8.54 -6.43
CA GLU A 7 -7.40 7.28 -6.28
C GLU A 7 -6.45 6.16 -5.84
N GLU A 8 -5.27 6.06 -6.46
CA GLU A 8 -4.25 5.10 -6.07
C GLU A 8 -3.77 5.36 -4.64
N LYS A 9 -3.52 6.61 -4.26
CA LYS A 9 -3.18 6.96 -2.87
C LYS A 9 -4.29 6.57 -1.91
N SER A 10 -5.54 6.80 -2.26
CA SER A 10 -6.68 6.42 -1.43
C SER A 10 -6.73 4.91 -1.18
N LEU A 11 -6.43 4.09 -2.20
CA LEU A 11 -6.37 2.63 -2.07
C LEU A 11 -5.20 2.19 -1.18
N LEU A 12 -4.02 2.78 -1.35
CA LEU A 12 -2.85 2.48 -0.51
C LEU A 12 -3.11 2.82 0.96
N LEU A 13 -3.68 3.99 1.22
CA LEU A 13 -4.04 4.44 2.57
C LEU A 13 -5.10 3.52 3.20
N ALA A 14 -6.10 3.10 2.43
CA ALA A 14 -7.11 2.16 2.91
C ALA A 14 -6.51 0.78 3.26
N ALA A 15 -5.59 0.29 2.43
CA ALA A 15 -4.88 -0.97 2.66
C ALA A 15 -4.02 -0.92 3.93
N MET A 16 -3.25 0.16 4.12
CA MET A 16 -2.43 0.37 5.32
C MET A 16 -3.28 0.53 6.58
N GLN A 17 -4.40 1.24 6.49
CA GLN A 17 -5.34 1.37 7.61
C GLN A 17 -5.89 0.00 8.02
N TYR A 18 -6.24 -0.84 7.05
CA TYR A 18 -6.69 -2.19 7.34
C TYR A 18 -5.60 -3.04 8.00
N GLU A 19 -4.36 -2.96 7.50
CA GLU A 19 -3.21 -3.64 8.09
C GLU A 19 -3.05 -3.29 9.59
N LYS A 20 -3.09 -1.99 9.91
CA LYS A 20 -3.01 -1.50 11.30
C LYS A 20 -4.17 -1.97 12.18
N GLU A 21 -5.34 -2.23 11.60
CA GLU A 21 -6.51 -2.74 12.33
C GLU A 21 -6.42 -4.23 12.63
N ILE A 22 -5.78 -5.01 11.75
CA ILE A 22 -5.63 -6.46 11.92
C ILE A 22 -4.36 -6.83 12.70
N GLN A 23 -3.34 -5.98 12.69
CA GLN A 23 -2.16 -6.19 13.52
C GLN A 23 -2.52 -6.11 15.00
N ASP A 24 -2.00 -7.08 15.76
CA ASP A 24 -2.04 -7.02 17.20
C ASP A 24 -1.16 -5.84 17.64
N ARG A 25 -1.69 -4.95 18.48
CA ARG A 25 -0.99 -3.78 19.05
C ARG A 25 0.24 -4.13 19.90
N SER A 26 0.62 -5.41 19.91
CA SER A 26 1.77 -5.97 20.60
C SER A 26 3.03 -5.97 19.71
N ASP A 27 2.90 -5.73 18.39
CA ASP A 27 4.01 -5.63 17.44
C ASP A 27 4.24 -4.17 17.01
N ASP A 28 4.84 -3.39 17.91
CA ASP A 28 5.09 -1.96 17.72
C ASP A 28 6.04 -1.68 16.53
N GLU A 29 6.97 -2.59 16.23
CA GLU A 29 7.92 -2.45 15.12
C GLU A 29 7.22 -2.55 13.76
N GLU A 30 6.23 -3.45 13.64
CA GLU A 30 5.46 -3.61 12.41
C GLU A 30 4.54 -2.40 12.17
N LEU A 31 3.91 -1.88 13.24
CA LEU A 31 3.11 -0.66 13.16
C LEU A 31 3.93 0.57 12.75
N GLU A 32 5.12 0.76 13.34
CA GLU A 32 6.04 1.84 12.97
C GLU A 32 6.45 1.73 11.48
N TYR A 33 6.66 0.52 10.98
CA TYR A 33 6.97 0.30 9.58
C TYR A 33 5.83 0.68 8.64
N VAL A 34 4.58 0.34 8.97
CA VAL A 34 3.42 0.74 8.17
C VAL A 34 3.23 2.27 8.21
N GLU A 35 3.47 2.90 9.36
CA GLU A 35 3.44 4.36 9.52
C GLU A 35 4.48 5.08 8.66
N GLU A 36 5.71 4.56 8.61
CA GLU A 36 6.77 5.11 7.75
C GLU A 36 6.35 5.12 6.27
N ILE A 37 5.76 4.02 5.79
CA ILE A 37 5.26 3.92 4.41
C ILE A 37 4.12 4.92 4.20
N GLU A 38 3.19 5.02 5.15
CA GLU A 38 2.05 5.92 5.06
C GLU A 38 2.48 7.38 4.91
N GLU A 39 3.41 7.83 5.74
CA GLU A 39 3.96 9.18 5.67
C GLU A 39 4.57 9.49 4.30
N GLU A 40 5.27 8.52 3.71
CA GLU A 40 5.89 8.68 2.40
C GLU A 40 4.85 8.74 1.27
N ILE A 41 3.78 7.92 1.33
CA ILE A 41 2.68 7.95 0.36
C ILE A 41 1.95 9.30 0.35
N GLN A 42 1.84 9.95 1.50
CA GLN A 42 1.17 11.26 1.61
C GLN A 42 1.95 12.39 0.94
N ARG A 43 3.27 12.24 0.72
CA ARG A 43 4.11 13.25 0.08
C ARG A 43 3.78 13.43 -1.40
N GLU A 44 4.00 14.63 -1.93
CA GLU A 44 3.83 14.91 -3.36
C GLU A 44 4.75 14.02 -4.21
N ASN A 45 6.00 13.86 -3.77
CA ASN A 45 7.00 13.00 -4.39
C ASN A 45 7.23 11.78 -3.50
N VAL A 46 6.91 10.59 -4.01
CA VAL A 46 7.01 9.35 -3.24
C VAL A 46 8.34 8.63 -3.51
N PHE A 47 9.05 8.36 -2.42
CA PHE A 47 10.33 7.65 -2.35
C PHE A 47 10.23 6.41 -1.47
N ILE A 48 9.60 5.37 -1.99
CA ILE A 48 9.53 4.07 -1.33
C ILE A 48 10.58 3.11 -1.88
N SER A 49 11.16 2.31 -0.99
CA SER A 49 12.09 1.23 -1.31
C SER A 49 11.35 0.03 -1.92
N ARG A 50 12.10 -0.87 -2.58
CA ARG A 50 11.54 -2.12 -3.12
C ARG A 50 10.82 -2.95 -2.05
N ARG A 51 11.39 -3.05 -0.85
CA ARG A 51 10.77 -3.77 0.27
C ARG A 51 9.41 -3.17 0.65
N GLN A 52 9.31 -1.84 0.66
CA GLN A 52 8.06 -1.14 0.94
C GLN A 52 7.04 -1.36 -0.20
N ILE A 53 7.49 -1.44 -1.46
CA ILE A 53 6.63 -1.81 -2.59
C ILE A 53 6.06 -3.23 -2.40
N ASP A 54 6.91 -4.19 -2.04
CA ASP A 54 6.48 -5.58 -1.81
C ASP A 54 5.45 -5.64 -0.66
N SER A 55 5.65 -4.88 0.42
CA SER A 55 4.69 -4.74 1.52
C SER A 55 3.36 -4.12 1.06
N LEU A 56 3.40 -3.06 0.25
CA LEU A 56 2.18 -2.43 -0.28
C LEU A 56 1.36 -3.40 -1.15
N ILE A 57 2.01 -4.27 -1.93
CA ILE A 57 1.33 -5.30 -2.71
C ILE A 57 0.60 -6.27 -1.77
N ILE A 58 1.24 -6.69 -0.68
CA ILE A 58 0.62 -7.56 0.33
C ILE A 58 -0.59 -6.87 0.97
N TYR A 59 -0.44 -5.60 1.37
CA TYR A 59 -1.53 -4.84 2.00
C TYR A 59 -2.71 -4.64 1.04
N LEU A 60 -2.45 -4.34 -0.25
CA LEU A 60 -3.50 -4.17 -1.26
C LEU A 60 -4.31 -5.46 -1.47
N GLY A 61 -3.66 -6.62 -1.38
CA GLY A 61 -4.32 -7.91 -1.50
C GLY A 61 -5.48 -8.07 -0.49
N SER A 62 -5.37 -7.46 0.69
CA SER A 62 -6.44 -7.48 1.70
C SER A 62 -7.74 -6.79 1.24
N LEU A 63 -7.66 -5.83 0.32
CA LEU A 63 -8.82 -5.12 -0.21
C LEU A 63 -9.60 -5.97 -1.22
N LEU A 64 -8.98 -6.99 -1.82
CA LEU A 64 -9.64 -7.89 -2.76
C LEU A 64 -10.74 -8.74 -2.11
N ASP A 65 -10.67 -8.94 -0.79
CA ASP A 65 -11.69 -9.63 -0.01
C ASP A 65 -12.89 -8.71 0.31
N LYS A 66 -12.76 -7.40 0.13
CA LYS A 66 -13.75 -6.36 0.45
C LYS A 66 -14.43 -5.80 -0.81
N LYS A 67 -14.96 -6.70 -1.65
CA LYS A 67 -15.52 -6.40 -2.98
C LYS A 67 -16.76 -5.50 -2.95
N ASP A 68 -17.41 -5.38 -1.80
CA ASP A 68 -18.53 -4.47 -1.54
C ASP A 68 -18.08 -3.02 -1.32
N GLN A 69 -16.81 -2.79 -1.01
CA GLN A 69 -16.24 -1.48 -0.67
C GLN A 69 -15.24 -0.98 -1.70
N TYR A 70 -14.51 -1.88 -2.36
CA TYR A 70 -13.44 -1.53 -3.30
C TYR A 70 -13.61 -2.22 -4.65
N ASN A 71 -13.23 -1.52 -5.72
CA ASN A 71 -13.22 -2.07 -7.06
C ASN A 71 -11.99 -2.96 -7.26
N SER A 72 -12.19 -4.28 -7.37
CA SER A 72 -11.09 -5.23 -7.56
C SER A 72 -10.26 -4.95 -8.81
N GLY A 73 -10.84 -4.36 -9.87
CA GLY A 73 -10.10 -4.00 -11.07
C GLY A 73 -9.08 -2.88 -10.82
N GLU A 74 -9.43 -1.90 -9.97
CA GLU A 74 -8.53 -0.80 -9.60
C GLU A 74 -7.42 -1.28 -8.67
N VAL A 75 -7.75 -2.17 -7.73
CA VAL A 75 -6.77 -2.80 -6.82
C VAL A 75 -5.73 -3.59 -7.63
N LEU A 76 -6.18 -4.48 -8.53
CA LEU A 76 -5.28 -5.29 -9.37
C LEU A 76 -4.43 -4.43 -10.32
N ALA A 77 -4.98 -3.34 -10.85
CA ALA A 77 -4.22 -2.42 -11.70
C ALA A 77 -3.09 -1.73 -10.91
N LEU A 78 -3.37 -1.35 -9.67
CA LEU A 78 -2.37 -0.76 -8.78
C LEU A 78 -1.32 -1.79 -8.32
N GLU A 79 -1.71 -3.02 -8.00
CA GLU A 79 -0.78 -4.11 -7.72
C GLU A 79 0.16 -4.35 -8.90
N SER A 80 -0.35 -4.43 -10.12
CA SER A 80 0.47 -4.59 -11.33
C SER A 80 1.45 -3.42 -11.51
N LYS A 81 1.01 -2.18 -11.27
CA LYS A 81 1.87 -0.99 -11.32
C LYS A 81 3.01 -1.06 -10.29
N LEU A 82 2.72 -1.54 -9.08
CA LEU A 82 3.72 -1.71 -8.03
C LEU A 82 4.70 -2.83 -8.36
N ASP A 83 4.22 -3.95 -8.90
CA ASP A 83 5.07 -5.07 -9.32
C ASP A 83 6.02 -4.67 -10.47
N ASP A 84 5.54 -3.87 -11.42
CA ASP A 84 6.40 -3.31 -12.47
C ASP A 84 7.53 -2.43 -11.89
N LEU A 85 7.24 -1.67 -10.83
CA LEU A 85 8.21 -0.82 -10.15
C LEU A 85 9.21 -1.64 -9.30
N SER A 86 8.79 -2.75 -8.71
CA SER A 86 9.65 -3.63 -7.90
C SER A 86 10.66 -4.40 -8.78
N ASN A 87 10.30 -4.67 -10.03
CA ASN A 87 11.08 -5.44 -10.99
C ASN A 87 12.04 -4.62 -11.86
N LEU A 88 12.15 -3.30 -11.61
CA LEU A 88 13.16 -2.46 -12.26
C LEU A 88 14.59 -2.87 -11.80
N PRO A 89 15.56 -2.97 -12.72
CA PRO A 89 16.93 -3.40 -12.44
C PRO A 89 17.74 -2.38 -11.61
#